data_AF-A0AAJ7RSV3-F1
#
_entry.id   AF-A0AAJ7RSV3-F1
#
_cell.length_a   1.000
_cell.length_b   1.000
_cell.length_c   1.000
_cell.angle_alpha   90.00
_cell.angle_beta   90.00
_cell.angle_gamma   90.00
#
_symmetry.space_group_name_H-M   'P 1'
#
loop_
_entity.id
_entity.type
_entity.pdbx_description
1 polymer ?
#
loop_
_entity_poly.entity_id
_entity_poly.type
_entity_poly.pdbx_seq_one_letter_code
_entity_poly.pdbx_strand_id
1 'polypeptide(L)'
;MFQRFCAINKIYVTPFEQIFKDSYDTIHRLDTNKLRNVSKFFAHLLFTDSISWEVLSCVKLNEEDTTSSSRIFIKILFQELSEYLGLSKLNQRVKDPTLEEAFEGLFPRDNPKNTRFAINFFTSIGLGGLTYRRSLIKGEEGVEREKESAGGEKNK
;
A
#
# COMPACT_ATOMS: atom_id res chain seq x y z
N MET A 1 5.45 -20.07 -30.77
CA MET A 1 5.66 -21.07 -29.70
C MET A 1 6.05 -20.36 -28.40
N PHE A 2 5.13 -19.60 -27.79
CA PHE A 2 5.35 -18.89 -26.51
C PHE A 2 4.06 -18.75 -25.66
N GLN A 3 2.89 -19.09 -26.21
CA GLN A 3 1.61 -18.99 -25.49
C GLN A 3 1.35 -20.14 -24.51
N ARG A 4 2.10 -21.25 -24.58
CA ARG A 4 1.93 -22.40 -23.67
C ARG A 4 2.76 -22.33 -22.38
N PHE A 5 3.81 -21.50 -22.32
CA PHE A 5 4.62 -21.35 -21.10
C PHE A 5 4.01 -20.35 -20.10
N CYS A 6 3.32 -19.31 -20.57
CA CYS A 6 2.56 -18.41 -19.69
C CYS A 6 1.28 -19.05 -19.12
N ALA A 7 0.73 -20.08 -19.77
CA ALA A 7 -0.48 -20.76 -19.33
C ALA A 7 -0.25 -21.65 -18.10
N ILE A 8 0.95 -22.24 -17.96
CA ILE A 8 1.26 -23.13 -16.83
C ILE A 8 1.46 -22.34 -15.53
N ASN A 9 2.04 -21.12 -15.60
CA ASN A 9 2.13 -20.22 -14.44
C ASN A 9 0.76 -19.64 -14.05
N LYS A 10 -0.07 -19.24 -15.03
CA LYS A 10 -1.39 -18.63 -14.74
C LYS A 10 -2.38 -19.54 -14.02
N ILE A 11 -2.31 -20.85 -14.21
CA ILE A 11 -3.24 -21.81 -13.56
C ILE A 11 -3.07 -21.80 -12.04
N TYR A 12 -1.85 -21.61 -11.53
CA TYR A 12 -1.58 -21.56 -10.10
C TYR A 12 -1.68 -20.15 -9.52
N VAL A 13 -1.42 -19.12 -10.34
CA VAL A 13 -1.55 -17.72 -9.92
C VAL A 13 -2.97 -17.44 -9.41
N THR A 14 -4.02 -17.75 -10.17
CA THR A 14 -5.40 -17.44 -9.75
C THR A 14 -5.82 -18.08 -8.40
N PRO A 15 -5.54 -19.37 -8.13
CA PRO A 15 -5.73 -19.94 -6.79
C PRO A 15 -4.93 -19.22 -5.69
N PHE A 16 -3.67 -18.88 -5.93
CA PHE A 16 -2.87 -18.16 -4.94
C PHE A 16 -3.38 -16.74 -4.68
N GLU A 17 -3.87 -16.05 -5.71
CA GLU A 17 -4.52 -14.75 -5.57
C GLU A 17 -5.81 -14.85 -4.75
N GLN A 18 -6.60 -15.91 -4.95
CA GLN A 18 -7.79 -16.18 -4.14
C GLN A 18 -7.41 -16.47 -2.68
N ILE A 19 -6.38 -17.29 -2.45
CA ILE A 19 -5.88 -17.58 -1.10
C ILE A 19 -5.41 -16.30 -0.41
N PHE A 20 -4.78 -15.36 -1.14
CA PHE A 20 -4.41 -14.06 -0.59
C PHE A 20 -5.64 -13.28 -0.10
N LYS A 21 -6.68 -13.18 -0.94
CA LYS A 21 -7.94 -12.50 -0.61
C LYS A 21 -8.62 -13.15 0.60
N ASP A 22 -8.78 -14.47 0.59
CA ASP A 22 -9.41 -15.22 1.69
C ASP A 22 -8.61 -15.08 2.99
N SER A 23 -7.28 -15.08 2.91
CA SER A 23 -6.39 -14.87 4.06
C SER A 23 -6.50 -13.46 4.62
N TYR A 24 -6.63 -12.46 3.73
CA TYR A 24 -6.82 -11.07 4.13
C TYR A 24 -8.19 -10.83 4.76
N ASP A 25 -9.26 -11.43 4.23
CA ASP A 25 -10.60 -11.31 4.79
C ASP A 25 -10.70 -11.93 6.20
N THR A 26 -10.01 -13.05 6.42
CA THR A 26 -9.98 -13.76 7.71
C THR A 26 -8.89 -13.28 8.66
N ILE A 27 -8.15 -12.23 8.29
CA ILE A 27 -6.93 -11.79 9.00
C ILE A 27 -7.17 -11.35 10.43
N HIS A 28 -8.34 -10.78 10.70
CA HIS A 28 -8.76 -10.34 12.03
C HIS A 28 -8.90 -11.51 13.02
N ARG A 29 -9.03 -12.75 12.52
CA ARG A 29 -9.12 -13.98 13.34
C ARG A 29 -7.77 -14.62 13.60
N LEU A 30 -6.71 -14.16 12.94
CA LEU A 30 -5.39 -14.76 13.05
C LEU A 30 -4.58 -14.13 14.19
N ASP A 31 -3.90 -14.99 14.96
CA ASP A 31 -2.98 -14.57 16.02
C ASP A 31 -1.76 -13.83 15.44
N THR A 32 -1.16 -12.94 16.22
CA THR A 32 0.03 -12.15 15.83
C THR A 32 1.13 -12.99 15.19
N ASN A 33 1.44 -14.18 15.73
CA ASN A 33 2.48 -15.06 15.20
C ASN A 33 2.12 -15.61 13.81
N LYS A 34 0.86 -16.01 13.61
CA LYS A 34 0.38 -16.47 12.31
C LYS A 34 0.40 -15.33 11.29
N LEU A 35 -0.02 -14.12 11.70
CA LEU A 35 0.07 -12.93 10.86
C LEU A 35 1.51 -12.69 10.38
N ARG A 36 2.51 -12.81 11.25
CA ARG A 36 3.92 -12.67 10.84
C ARG A 36 4.32 -13.67 9.77
N ASN A 37 3.99 -14.94 9.97
CA ASN A 37 4.37 -16.02 9.05
C ASN A 37 3.68 -15.85 7.70
N VAL A 38 2.37 -15.54 7.70
CA VAL A 38 1.58 -15.33 6.47
C VAL A 38 2.06 -14.08 5.72
N SER A 39 2.35 -12.99 6.43
CA SER A 39 2.90 -11.76 5.82
C SER A 39 4.24 -12.02 5.14
N LYS A 40 5.17 -12.72 5.81
CA LYS A 40 6.48 -13.09 5.26
C LYS A 40 6.35 -13.98 4.02
N PHE A 41 5.44 -14.96 4.08
CA PHE A 41 5.17 -15.85 2.96
C PHE A 41 4.67 -15.10 1.73
N PHE A 42 3.68 -14.22 1.89
CA PHE A 42 3.18 -13.41 0.77
C PHE A 42 4.19 -12.37 0.27
N ALA A 43 5.01 -11.79 1.16
CA ALA A 43 6.11 -10.91 0.75
C ALA A 43 7.08 -11.63 -0.17
N HIS A 44 7.42 -12.89 0.15
CA HIS A 44 8.30 -13.70 -0.68
C HIS A 44 7.67 -13.99 -2.05
N LEU A 45 6.38 -14.39 -2.08
CA LEU A 45 5.67 -14.67 -3.34
C LEU A 45 5.57 -13.44 -4.26
N LEU A 46 5.36 -12.24 -3.70
CA LEU A 46 5.36 -10.98 -4.45
C LEU A 46 6.75 -10.60 -4.95
N PHE A 47 7.78 -10.83 -4.12
CA PHE A 47 9.17 -10.57 -4.49
C PHE A 47 9.67 -11.48 -5.62
N THR A 48 9.30 -12.76 -5.61
CA THR A 48 9.70 -13.72 -6.64
C THR A 48 8.83 -13.65 -7.91
N ASP A 49 7.94 -12.66 -8.01
CA ASP A 49 6.95 -12.51 -9.09
C ASP A 49 6.11 -13.81 -9.30
N SER A 50 5.85 -14.57 -8.22
CA SER A 50 5.03 -15.79 -8.24
C SER A 50 3.52 -15.50 -8.23
N ILE A 51 3.12 -14.32 -7.75
CA ILE A 51 1.74 -13.82 -7.77
C ILE A 51 1.71 -12.38 -8.32
N SER A 52 0.59 -11.99 -8.92
CA SER A 52 0.41 -10.62 -9.40
C SER A 52 0.34 -9.65 -8.22
N TRP A 53 0.90 -8.45 -8.38
CA TRP A 53 0.76 -7.36 -7.40
C TRP A 53 -0.67 -6.81 -7.34
N GLU A 54 -1.51 -7.15 -8.32
CA GLU A 54 -2.94 -6.82 -8.37
C GLU A 54 -3.73 -7.37 -7.16
N VAL A 55 -3.21 -8.39 -6.48
CA VAL A 55 -3.83 -8.90 -5.23
C VAL A 55 -3.92 -7.86 -4.13
N LEU A 56 -3.05 -6.85 -4.15
CA LEU A 56 -3.08 -5.76 -3.18
C LEU A 56 -4.31 -4.86 -3.31
N SER A 57 -5.08 -4.96 -4.40
CA SER A 57 -6.34 -4.23 -4.60
C SER A 57 -7.38 -4.52 -3.52
N CYS A 58 -7.36 -5.71 -2.88
CA CYS A 58 -8.27 -6.02 -1.78
C CYS A 58 -7.86 -5.34 -0.46
N VAL A 59 -6.63 -4.81 -0.39
CA VAL A 59 -6.08 -4.17 0.79
C VAL A 59 -6.44 -2.69 0.76
N LYS A 60 -7.23 -2.26 1.74
CA LYS A 60 -7.61 -0.86 1.93
C LYS A 60 -6.99 -0.34 3.22
N LEU A 61 -6.36 0.84 3.14
CA LEU A 61 -5.72 1.53 4.24
C LEU A 61 -6.48 2.83 4.54
N ASN A 62 -7.53 2.70 5.34
CA ASN A 62 -8.40 3.79 5.78
C ASN A 62 -8.64 3.72 7.30
N GLU A 63 -9.15 4.80 7.88
CA GLU A 63 -9.38 4.84 9.33
C GLU A 63 -10.52 3.91 9.78
N GLU A 64 -11.53 3.70 8.91
CA GLU A 64 -12.78 3.02 9.26
C GLU A 64 -12.75 1.49 9.00
N ASP A 65 -12.17 1.01 7.90
CA ASP A 65 -12.16 -0.42 7.56
C ASP A 65 -10.89 -1.15 8.03
N THR A 66 -9.84 -0.42 8.45
CA THR A 66 -8.56 -1.05 8.79
C THR A 66 -8.46 -1.45 10.27
N THR A 67 -8.61 -2.75 10.55
CA THR A 67 -8.41 -3.32 11.89
C THR A 67 -6.93 -3.37 12.30
N SER A 68 -6.67 -3.53 13.61
CA SER A 68 -5.30 -3.66 14.15
C SER A 68 -4.52 -4.83 13.51
N SER A 69 -5.18 -5.95 13.22
CA SER A 69 -4.57 -7.11 12.57
C SER A 69 -4.15 -6.81 11.13
N SER A 70 -5.01 -6.12 10.35
CA SER A 70 -4.68 -5.67 8.99
C SER A 70 -3.47 -4.73 8.99
N ARG A 71 -3.38 -3.81 9.97
CA ARG A 71 -2.22 -2.91 10.13
C ARG A 71 -0.92 -3.68 10.38
N ILE A 72 -0.95 -4.69 11.24
CA ILE A 72 0.22 -5.52 11.55
C ILE A 72 0.66 -6.29 10.30
N PHE A 73 -0.29 -6.84 9.55
CA PHE A 73 -0.01 -7.56 8.31
C PHE A 73 0.65 -6.67 7.26
N ILE A 74 0.02 -5.54 6.93
CA ILE A 74 0.55 -4.58 5.94
C ILE A 74 1.93 -4.10 6.38
N LYS A 75 2.12 -3.81 7.67
CA LYS A 75 3.41 -3.41 8.23
C LYS A 75 4.50 -4.46 7.93
N ILE A 76 4.26 -5.72 8.28
CA ILE A 76 5.27 -6.78 8.11
C ILE A 76 5.49 -7.06 6.63
N LEU A 77 4.43 -7.13 5.83
CA LEU A 77 4.50 -7.36 4.39
C LEU A 77 5.42 -6.34 3.71
N PHE A 78 5.20 -5.04 3.95
CA PHE A 78 6.01 -3.99 3.33
C PHE A 78 7.42 -3.90 3.91
N GLN A 79 7.62 -4.19 5.20
CA GLN A 79 8.96 -4.25 5.79
C GLN A 79 9.80 -5.34 5.11
N GLU A 80 9.28 -6.57 4.98
CA GLU A 80 10.00 -7.66 4.32
C GLU A 80 10.22 -7.39 2.83
N LEU A 81 9.22 -6.84 2.12
CA LEU A 81 9.39 -6.43 0.72
C LEU A 81 10.50 -5.37 0.55
N SER A 82 10.59 -4.42 1.48
CA SER A 82 11.64 -3.40 1.47
C SER A 82 13.02 -3.99 1.75
N GLU A 83 13.11 -5.06 2.55
CA GLU A 83 14.35 -5.79 2.82
C GLU A 83 14.79 -6.60 1.59
N TYR A 84 13.85 -7.26 0.88
CA TYR A 84 14.17 -8.06 -0.30
C TYR A 84 14.50 -7.22 -1.55
N LEU A 85 13.70 -6.19 -1.86
CA LEU A 85 13.85 -5.39 -3.08
C LEU A 85 14.72 -4.14 -2.87
N GLY A 86 14.72 -3.59 -1.66
CA GLY A 86 15.17 -2.23 -1.38
C GLY A 86 14.11 -1.17 -1.71
N LEU A 87 14.19 -0.04 -1.00
CA LEU A 87 13.24 1.06 -1.07
C LEU A 87 13.11 1.67 -2.50
N SER A 88 14.21 1.74 -3.23
CA SER A 88 14.23 2.33 -4.59
C SER A 88 13.46 1.49 -5.61
N LYS A 89 13.65 0.16 -5.61
CA LYS A 89 12.94 -0.75 -6.52
C LYS A 89 11.46 -0.86 -6.16
N LEU A 90 11.15 -0.89 -4.86
CA LEU A 90 9.78 -0.89 -4.38
C LEU A 90 9.04 0.39 -4.82
N ASN A 91 9.69 1.56 -4.75
CA ASN A 91 9.11 2.82 -5.22
C ASN A 91 8.87 2.83 -6.74
N GLN A 92 9.75 2.21 -7.53
CA GLN A 92 9.53 2.04 -8.97
C GLN A 92 8.30 1.17 -9.25
N ARG A 93 8.14 0.05 -8.53
CA ARG A 93 6.99 -0.85 -8.67
C ARG A 93 5.67 -0.20 -8.23
N VAL A 94 5.68 0.56 -7.14
CA VAL A 94 4.49 1.30 -6.65
C VAL A 94 4.08 2.44 -7.60
N LYS A 95 5.01 2.92 -8.43
CA LYS A 95 4.75 3.96 -9.45
C LYS A 95 4.38 3.40 -10.82
N ASP A 96 4.28 2.07 -10.96
CA ASP A 96 3.90 1.45 -12.21
C ASP A 96 2.43 1.77 -12.54
N PRO A 97 2.12 2.37 -13.71
CA PRO A 97 0.75 2.72 -14.10
C PRO A 97 -0.17 1.50 -14.23
N THR A 98 0.38 0.31 -14.48
CA THR A 98 -0.43 -0.92 -14.57
C THR A 98 -0.96 -1.39 -13.23
N LEU A 99 -0.32 -0.98 -12.13
CA LEU A 99 -0.68 -1.35 -10.76
C LEU A 99 -1.36 -0.21 -10.00
N GLU A 100 -1.64 0.92 -10.66
CA GLU A 100 -2.22 2.10 -10.01
C GLU A 100 -3.56 1.78 -9.33
N GLU A 101 -4.43 0.99 -9.97
CA GLU A 101 -5.70 0.53 -9.39
C GLU A 101 -5.49 -0.39 -8.17
N ALA A 102 -4.45 -1.23 -8.19
CA ALA A 102 -4.14 -2.12 -7.07
C ALA A 102 -3.60 -1.36 -5.85
N PHE A 103 -2.94 -0.22 -6.07
CA PHE A 103 -2.40 0.63 -5.01
C PHE A 103 -3.36 1.74 -4.57
N GLU A 104 -4.50 1.92 -5.23
CA GLU A 104 -5.50 2.94 -4.88
C GLU A 104 -6.01 2.77 -3.44
N GLY A 105 -6.23 1.52 -3.01
CA GLY A 105 -6.63 1.21 -1.63
C GLY A 105 -5.55 1.50 -0.58
N LEU A 106 -4.26 1.42 -0.94
CA LEU A 106 -3.12 1.66 -0.06
C LEU A 106 -2.69 3.14 -0.02
N PHE A 107 -2.84 3.84 -1.14
CA PHE A 107 -2.54 5.25 -1.30
C PHE A 107 -3.78 6.00 -1.80
N PRO A 108 -4.84 6.08 -0.96
CA PRO A 108 -6.06 6.77 -1.33
C PRO A 108 -5.78 8.25 -1.63
N ARG A 109 -6.29 8.74 -2.76
CA ARG A 109 -6.19 10.14 -3.20
C ARG A 109 -7.48 10.92 -2.99
N ASP A 110 -8.57 10.24 -2.63
CA ASP A 110 -9.92 10.81 -2.60
C ASP A 110 -10.14 11.73 -1.41
N ASN A 111 -9.63 11.34 -0.23
CA ASN A 111 -9.87 12.07 1.00
C ASN A 111 -8.54 12.42 1.70
N PRO A 112 -8.29 13.71 1.98
CA PRO A 112 -7.07 14.14 2.66
C PRO A 112 -6.85 13.46 4.02
N LYS A 113 -7.92 13.04 4.70
CA LYS A 113 -7.81 12.24 5.94
C LYS A 113 -7.17 10.87 5.68
N ASN A 114 -7.67 10.14 4.68
CA ASN A 114 -7.17 8.81 4.33
C ASN A 114 -5.74 8.90 3.78
N THR A 115 -5.44 9.91 2.96
CA THR A 115 -4.07 10.16 2.49
C THR A 115 -3.12 10.42 3.65
N ARG A 116 -3.53 11.23 4.64
CA ARG A 116 -2.70 11.50 5.84
C ARG A 116 -2.53 10.25 6.69
N PHE A 117 -3.57 9.43 6.82
CA PHE A 117 -3.50 8.15 7.53
C PHE A 117 -2.49 7.20 6.87
N ALA A 118 -2.56 7.03 5.54
CA ALA A 118 -1.61 6.23 4.79
C ALA A 118 -0.17 6.76 4.95
N ILE A 119 0.04 8.08 4.83
CA ILE A 119 1.35 8.71 5.05
C ILE A 119 1.88 8.38 6.44
N ASN A 120 1.09 8.65 7.48
CA ASN A 120 1.47 8.42 8.87
C ASN A 120 1.78 6.94 9.13
N PHE A 121 1.01 6.03 8.53
CA PHE A 121 1.24 4.60 8.63
C PHE A 121 2.60 4.21 8.03
N PHE A 122 2.86 4.57 6.77
CA PHE A 122 4.13 4.24 6.10
C PHE A 122 5.34 4.92 6.75
N THR A 123 5.19 6.13 7.30
CA THR A 123 6.27 6.76 8.10
C THR A 123 6.50 6.03 9.42
N SER A 124 5.45 5.56 10.09
CA SER A 124 5.57 4.86 11.39
C SER A 124 6.23 3.49 11.27
N ILE A 125 6.15 2.86 10.09
CA ILE A 125 6.81 1.57 9.82
C ILE A 125 8.25 1.71 9.30
N GLY A 126 8.74 2.95 9.12
CA GLY A 126 10.09 3.25 8.61
C GLY A 126 10.19 3.31 7.08
N LEU A 127 9.06 3.30 6.37
CA LEU A 127 8.99 3.30 4.90
C LEU A 127 8.47 4.64 4.34
N GLY A 128 8.79 5.75 5.00
CA GLY A 128 8.38 7.09 4.59
C GLY A 128 8.87 7.51 3.19
N GLY A 129 9.90 6.84 2.64
CA GLY A 129 10.34 7.09 1.26
C GLY A 129 9.36 6.61 0.19
N LEU A 130 8.44 5.69 0.52
CA LEU A 130 7.35 5.28 -0.38
C LEU A 130 6.27 6.37 -0.48
N THR A 131 6.07 7.13 0.59
CA THR A 131 5.07 8.21 0.68
C THR A 131 5.62 9.59 0.32
N TYR A 132 6.86 9.66 -0.19
CA TYR A 132 7.50 10.89 -0.68
C TYR A 132 6.80 11.50 -1.92
N ARG A 133 5.57 11.10 -2.26
CA ARG A 133 4.69 11.91 -3.11
C ARG A 133 4.28 13.23 -2.42
N ARG A 134 4.51 13.39 -1.11
CA ARG A 134 4.15 14.60 -0.34
C ARG A 134 5.03 15.83 -0.60
N SER A 135 6.22 15.71 -1.19
CA SER A 135 7.03 16.90 -1.53
C SER A 135 6.44 17.73 -2.69
N LEU A 136 5.52 17.17 -3.48
CA LEU A 136 4.77 17.93 -4.48
C LEU A 136 3.55 18.66 -3.90
N ILE A 137 2.90 18.10 -2.87
CA ILE A 137 1.71 18.69 -2.23
C ILE A 137 2.03 19.58 -1.03
N LYS A 138 3.28 19.61 -0.55
CA LYS A 138 3.78 20.76 0.24
C LYS A 138 3.83 22.06 -0.59
N GLY A 139 3.78 21.95 -1.92
CA GLY A 139 3.59 23.11 -2.81
C GLY A 139 2.16 23.66 -2.80
N GLU A 140 1.16 22.90 -2.33
CA GLU A 140 -0.25 23.30 -2.38
C GLU A 140 -0.85 23.55 -0.99
N GLU A 141 -0.48 22.80 0.05
CA GLU A 141 -0.96 23.07 1.42
C GLU A 141 -0.27 24.30 2.08
N GLY A 142 0.75 24.88 1.44
CA GLY A 142 1.34 26.17 1.82
C GLY A 142 0.53 27.38 1.33
N VAL A 143 -0.33 27.22 0.34
CA VAL A 143 -1.10 28.32 -0.26
C VAL A 143 -2.44 28.55 0.45
N GLU A 144 -3.04 27.51 1.05
CA GLU A 144 -4.33 27.66 1.73
C GLU A 144 -4.21 28.25 3.13
N ARG A 145 -3.10 28.04 3.85
CA ARG A 145 -2.90 28.63 5.18
C ARG A 145 -2.46 30.10 5.19
N GLU A 146 -1.96 30.62 4.07
CA GLU A 146 -1.63 32.06 3.97
C GLU A 146 -2.81 32.93 3.52
N LYS A 147 -3.85 32.36 2.88
CA LYS A 147 -5.02 33.16 2.44
C LYS A 147 -6.00 33.51 3.56
N GLU A 148 -6.07 32.75 4.65
CA GLU A 148 -6.92 33.10 5.81
C GLU A 148 -6.30 34.16 6.74
N SER A 149 -4.98 34.38 6.68
CA SER A 149 -4.33 35.42 7.52
C SER A 149 -4.20 36.79 6.84
N ALA A 150 -4.48 36.90 5.54
CA ALA A 150 -4.37 38.17 4.79
C ALA A 150 -5.71 38.91 4.58
N GLY A 151 -6.83 38.36 5.06
CA GLY A 151 -8.17 38.95 4.87
C GLY A 151 -8.62 39.95 5.94
N GLY A 152 -7.79 40.22 6.95
CA GLY A 152 -8.18 40.97 8.15
C GLY A 152 -7.63 42.39 8.25
N GLU A 153 -7.36 43.08 7.14
CA GLU A 153 -6.96 44.50 7.20
C GLU A 153 -7.51 45.27 5.99
N LYS A 154 -8.70 45.85 6.14
CA LYS A 154 -9.08 47.20 5.69
C LYS A 154 -10.58 47.47 5.82
N ASN A 155 -10.86 48.76 6.03
CA ASN A 155 -12.13 49.50 6.09
C ASN A 155 -12.62 49.69 7.54
N LYS A 156 -12.20 50.76 8.23
CA LYS A 156 -12.55 52.19 8.02
C LYS A 156 -14.06 52.42 8.06
#